data_AF-A0A538BZN1-F1
#
_entry.id   AF-A0A538BZN1-F1
#
_cell.length_a   1.000
_cell.length_b   1.000
_cell.length_c   1.000
_cell.angle_alpha   90.00
_cell.angle_beta   90.00
_cell.angle_gamma   90.00
#
_symmetry.space_group_name_H-M   'P 1'
#
loop_
_entity.id
_entity.type
_entity.pdbx_description
1 polymer ?
#
loop_
_entity_poly.entity_id
_entity_poly.type
_entity_poly.pdbx_seq_one_letter_code
_entity_poly.pdbx_strand_id
1 'polypeptide(L)'
;VDIHGGGSDLIFPHHESELAQAEGVPGPRPFVRRWMHTGAVRMAGEKMSKSLGNLAFVHDLLTRHSAMRLRDFLLRRHYREDWEFDETDLGRSTSDPGDGPATREAFYAALDQDLDTPAALRVLDRAASSTDPEAAALVDEGRALFGLSRS
;
A
#
# COMPACT_ATOMS: atom_id res chain seq x y z
N VAL A 1 -10.80 20.31 3.10
CA VAL A 1 -9.72 19.31 2.98
C VAL A 1 -9.95 18.49 1.72
N ASP A 2 -8.94 18.31 0.86
CA ASP A 2 -9.15 17.55 -0.38
C ASP A 2 -9.19 16.04 -0.10
N ILE A 3 -8.25 15.50 0.68
CA ILE A 3 -8.16 14.09 1.05
C ILE A 3 -7.98 13.95 2.57
N HIS A 4 -8.74 13.03 3.18
CA HIS A 4 -8.56 12.59 4.56
C HIS A 4 -8.58 11.06 4.61
N GLY A 5 -7.73 10.43 5.42
CA GLY A 5 -7.68 8.97 5.44
C GLY A 5 -7.28 8.35 6.77
N GLY A 6 -7.44 7.03 6.84
CA GLY A 6 -7.15 6.23 8.03
C GLY A 6 -7.42 4.74 7.80
N GLY A 7 -7.40 3.93 8.85
CA GLY A 7 -7.85 2.54 8.75
C GLY A 7 -9.36 2.43 8.49
N SER A 8 -9.81 1.31 7.93
CA SER A 8 -11.24 1.02 7.75
C SER A 8 -12.01 1.02 9.07
N ASP A 9 -11.36 0.71 10.19
CA ASP A 9 -11.92 0.78 11.54
C ASP A 9 -12.19 2.22 12.03
N LEU A 10 -11.61 3.23 11.37
CA LEU A 10 -11.85 4.63 11.69
C LEU A 10 -13.06 5.22 10.95
N ILE A 11 -13.64 4.51 9.97
CA ILE A 11 -14.86 4.98 9.28
C ILE A 11 -15.95 5.32 10.30
N PHE A 12 -16.21 4.40 11.23
CA PHE A 12 -17.15 4.58 12.33
C PHE A 12 -16.56 4.09 13.66
N PRO A 13 -16.73 4.82 14.77
CA PRO A 13 -17.44 6.11 14.89
C PRO A 13 -16.56 7.33 14.61
N HIS A 14 -15.25 7.13 14.40
CA HIS A 14 -14.27 8.21 14.45
C HIS A 14 -14.47 9.26 13.36
N HIS A 15 -14.31 8.91 12.09
CA HIS A 15 -14.44 9.85 10.98
C HIS A 15 -15.87 10.39 10.80
N GLU A 16 -16.90 9.59 11.11
CA GLU A 16 -18.27 10.10 11.18
C GLU A 16 -18.44 11.19 12.24
N SER A 17 -17.83 11.00 13.42
CA SER A 17 -17.85 12.02 14.48
C SER A 17 -17.07 13.26 14.09
N GLU A 18 -15.91 13.10 13.44
CA GLU A 18 -15.13 14.23 12.92
C GLU A 18 -15.91 15.03 11.88
N LEU A 19 -16.57 14.34 10.94
CA LEU A 19 -17.43 14.98 9.96
C LEU A 19 -18.56 15.73 10.65
N ALA A 20 -19.27 15.11 11.60
CA ALA A 20 -20.37 15.74 12.34
C ALA A 20 -19.92 16.97 13.14
N GLN A 21 -18.73 16.94 13.75
CA GLN A 21 -18.16 18.07 14.48
C GLN A 21 -17.76 19.21 13.55
N ALA A 22 -17.01 18.91 12.48
CA ALA A 22 -16.54 19.90 11.52
C ALA A 22 -17.71 20.56 10.77
N GLU A 23 -18.72 19.77 10.41
CA GLU A 23 -19.91 20.21 9.70
C GLU A 23 -21.05 20.66 10.62
N GLY A 24 -20.89 20.56 11.94
CA GLY A 24 -21.81 21.17 12.91
C GLY A 24 -21.61 22.68 13.07
N VAL A 25 -20.45 23.21 12.64
CA VAL A 25 -20.10 24.63 12.71
C VAL A 25 -20.33 25.31 11.35
N PRO A 26 -20.79 26.58 11.30
CA PRO A 26 -20.87 27.32 10.04
C PRO A 26 -19.51 27.43 9.35
N GLY A 27 -19.44 27.06 8.07
CA GLY A 27 -18.20 27.09 7.30
C GLY A 27 -18.33 26.48 5.91
N PRO A 28 -17.24 26.50 5.12
CA PRO A 28 -17.19 25.89 3.80
C PRO A 28 -17.46 24.39 3.85
N ARG A 29 -18.25 23.90 2.89
CA ARG A 29 -18.57 22.48 2.72
C ARG A 29 -18.21 21.99 1.32
N PRO A 30 -17.90 20.68 1.16
CA PRO A 30 -17.80 19.68 2.24
C PRO A 30 -16.53 19.87 3.08
N PHE A 31 -16.52 19.37 4.33
CA PHE A 31 -15.30 19.36 5.16
C PHE A 31 -14.15 18.62 4.48
N VAL A 32 -14.44 17.42 3.95
CA VAL A 32 -13.53 16.54 3.21
C VAL A 32 -14.14 16.19 1.85
N ARG A 33 -13.37 16.32 0.77
CA ARG A 33 -13.85 16.00 -0.59
C ARG A 33 -13.73 14.52 -0.94
N ARG A 34 -12.67 13.85 -0.47
CA ARG A 34 -12.41 12.42 -0.67
C ARG A 34 -11.89 11.79 0.62
N TRP A 35 -12.49 10.67 1.00
CA TRP A 35 -12.04 9.84 2.11
C TRP A 35 -11.29 8.63 1.56
N MET A 36 -10.16 8.26 2.16
CA MET A 36 -9.37 7.09 1.78
C MET A 36 -9.13 6.19 2.99
N HIS A 37 -9.56 4.94 2.92
CA HIS A 37 -9.42 3.99 4.02
C HIS A 37 -8.62 2.76 3.62
N THR A 38 -7.67 2.36 4.45
CA THR A 38 -6.89 1.14 4.23
C THR A 38 -7.64 -0.08 4.72
N GLY A 39 -7.44 -1.22 4.06
CA GLY A 39 -7.95 -2.52 4.51
C GLY A 39 -7.36 -2.92 5.86
N ALA A 40 -8.08 -3.80 6.56
CA ALA A 40 -7.66 -4.36 7.83
C ALA A 40 -6.64 -5.49 7.61
N VAL A 41 -5.66 -5.57 8.51
CA VAL A 41 -4.73 -6.71 8.53
C VAL A 41 -5.14 -7.68 9.63
N ARG A 42 -5.26 -8.94 9.24
CA ARG A 42 -5.65 -10.07 10.10
C ARG A 42 -4.48 -11.03 10.26
N MET A 43 -4.55 -11.92 11.25
CA MET A 43 -3.56 -12.98 11.43
C MET A 43 -4.27 -14.24 11.92
N ALA A 44 -4.04 -15.35 11.21
CA ALA A 44 -4.63 -16.66 11.51
C ALA A 44 -6.17 -16.61 11.64
N GLY A 45 -6.82 -15.81 10.79
CA GLY A 45 -8.27 -15.68 10.77
C GLY A 45 -8.84 -14.70 11.80
N GLU A 46 -8.01 -14.10 12.66
CA GLU A 46 -8.42 -13.15 13.69
C GLU A 46 -7.96 -11.72 13.39
N LYS A 47 -8.73 -10.72 13.85
CA LYS A 47 -8.26 -9.33 13.80
C LYS A 47 -7.03 -9.20 14.71
N MET A 48 -5.98 -8.56 14.21
CA MET A 48 -4.81 -8.26 15.05
C MET A 48 -5.18 -7.28 16.16
N SER A 49 -4.91 -7.63 17.42
CA SER A 49 -5.15 -6.77 18.57
C SER A 49 -4.19 -7.05 19.72
N LYS A 50 -3.90 -6.02 20.52
CA LYS A 50 -3.07 -6.17 21.73
C LYS A 50 -3.66 -7.20 22.70
N SER A 51 -4.98 -7.20 22.87
CA SER A 51 -5.69 -8.08 23.81
C SER A 51 -5.63 -9.56 23.42
N LEU A 52 -5.56 -9.87 22.13
CA LEU A 52 -5.43 -11.24 21.64
C LEU A 52 -3.96 -11.72 21.60
N GLY A 53 -3.00 -10.82 21.85
CA GLY A 53 -1.57 -11.15 21.83
C GLY A 53 -1.03 -11.54 20.45
N ASN A 54 -1.79 -11.32 19.38
CA ASN A 54 -1.48 -11.74 18.01
C ASN A 54 -0.92 -10.60 17.15
N LEU A 55 -0.13 -9.70 17.75
CA LEU A 55 0.46 -8.57 17.03
C LEU A 55 1.81 -8.94 16.45
N ALA A 56 1.98 -8.67 15.15
CA ALA A 56 3.29 -8.56 14.54
C ALA A 56 3.76 -7.10 14.63
N PHE A 57 4.75 -6.83 15.47
CA PHE A 57 5.31 -5.48 15.57
C PHE A 57 6.38 -5.24 14.51
N VAL A 58 6.30 -4.07 13.86
CA VAL A 58 7.26 -3.67 12.83
C VAL A 58 8.71 -3.67 13.34
N HIS A 59 8.95 -3.23 14.58
CA HIS A 59 10.31 -3.22 15.15
C HIS A 59 10.89 -4.64 15.31
N ASP A 60 10.06 -5.61 15.71
CA ASP A 60 10.49 -7.02 15.79
C ASP A 60 10.76 -7.60 14.40
N LEU A 61 9.91 -7.29 13.42
CA LEU A 61 10.11 -7.71 12.03
C LEU A 61 11.39 -7.13 11.44
N LEU A 62 11.74 -5.89 11.77
CA LEU A 62 12.97 -5.23 11.30
C LEU A 62 14.26 -5.87 11.86
N THR A 63 14.18 -6.69 12.91
CA THR A 63 15.34 -7.46 13.40
C THR A 63 15.66 -8.67 12.51
N ARG A 64 14.70 -9.12 11.69
CA ARG A 64 14.78 -10.34 10.87
C ARG A 64 14.65 -10.08 9.36
N HIS A 65 14.04 -8.96 8.98
CA HIS A 65 13.80 -8.55 7.59
C HIS A 65 14.26 -7.12 7.35
N SER A 66 14.68 -6.83 6.12
CA SER A 66 15.02 -5.45 5.75
C SER A 66 13.76 -4.59 5.62
N ALA A 67 13.89 -3.28 5.90
CA ALA A 67 12.80 -2.32 5.71
C ALA A 67 12.27 -2.32 4.27
N MET A 68 13.17 -2.48 3.29
CA MET A 68 12.83 -2.59 1.87
C MET A 68 11.95 -3.81 1.61
N ARG A 69 12.24 -4.96 2.24
CA ARG A 69 11.44 -6.17 2.07
C ARG A 69 10.05 -6.03 2.67
N LEU A 70 9.94 -5.38 3.84
CA LEU A 70 8.63 -5.06 4.43
C LEU A 70 7.81 -4.12 3.54
N ARG A 71 8.43 -3.11 2.93
CA ARG A 71 7.74 -2.19 2.00
C ARG A 71 7.25 -2.89 0.74
N ASP A 72 8.13 -3.64 0.06
CA ASP A 72 7.75 -4.42 -1.13
C ASP A 72 6.58 -5.37 -0.81
N PHE A 73 6.67 -6.07 0.32
CA PHE A 73 5.60 -6.93 0.80
C PHE A 73 4.27 -6.19 0.97
N LEU A 74 4.26 -5.02 1.62
CA LEU A 74 3.03 -4.23 1.79
C LEU A 74 2.48 -3.72 0.45
N LEU A 75 3.35 -3.24 -0.45
CA LEU A 75 2.96 -2.65 -1.74
C LEU A 75 2.41 -3.67 -2.74
N ARG A 76 2.72 -4.96 -2.58
CA ARG A 76 2.15 -6.05 -3.40
C ARG A 76 0.68 -6.36 -3.10
N ARG A 77 0.04 -5.59 -2.22
CA ARG A 77 -1.38 -5.68 -1.88
C ARG A 77 -2.04 -4.34 -2.14
N HIS A 78 -3.25 -4.35 -2.68
CA HIS A 78 -3.99 -3.11 -2.89
C HIS A 78 -4.36 -2.51 -1.53
N TYR A 79 -4.18 -1.20 -1.35
CA TYR A 79 -4.26 -0.57 -0.02
C TYR A 79 -5.62 -0.73 0.66
N ARG A 80 -6.70 -0.92 -0.12
CA ARG A 80 -8.09 -1.05 0.35
C ARG A 80 -8.50 -2.48 0.72
N GLU A 81 -7.70 -3.47 0.34
CA GLU A 81 -8.07 -4.87 0.53
C GLU A 81 -7.69 -5.33 1.94
N ASP A 82 -8.63 -6.02 2.59
CA ASP A 82 -8.33 -6.76 3.81
C ASP A 82 -7.43 -7.96 3.46
N TRP A 83 -6.45 -8.26 4.32
CA TRP A 83 -5.52 -9.37 4.07
C TRP A 83 -5.03 -10.04 5.35
N GLU A 84 -4.61 -11.29 5.21
CA GLU A 84 -4.03 -12.09 6.28
C GLU A 84 -2.50 -11.98 6.25
N PHE A 85 -1.92 -11.59 7.38
CA PHE A 85 -0.49 -11.56 7.57
C PHE A 85 0.05 -12.96 7.87
N ASP A 86 0.93 -13.42 7.00
CA ASP A 86 1.79 -14.58 7.21
C ASP A 86 3.24 -14.13 7.01
N GLU A 87 4.04 -14.25 8.08
CA GLU A 87 5.45 -13.87 7.99
C GLU A 87 6.24 -14.74 7.00
N THR A 88 5.82 -15.97 6.73
CA THR A 88 6.51 -16.84 5.77
C THR A 88 6.50 -16.28 4.36
N ASP A 89 5.52 -15.44 4.01
CA ASP A 89 5.46 -14.76 2.73
C ASP A 89 6.49 -13.63 2.61
N LEU A 90 6.98 -13.07 3.72
CA LEU A 90 8.13 -12.17 3.71
C LEU A 90 9.41 -12.90 3.31
N GLY A 91 9.45 -14.24 3.32
CA GLY A 91 10.59 -15.04 2.87
C GLY A 91 10.55 -15.38 1.38
N ARG A 92 9.39 -15.24 0.72
CA ARG A 92 9.20 -15.64 -0.68
C ARG A 92 9.60 -14.52 -1.65
N SER A 93 10.09 -14.91 -2.84
CA SER A 93 10.19 -14.00 -3.98
C SER A 93 8.86 -14.06 -4.70
N THR A 94 8.11 -12.96 -4.66
CA THR A 94 6.75 -12.86 -5.24
C THR A 94 6.75 -12.11 -6.56
N SER A 95 7.90 -12.05 -7.24
CA SER A 95 8.04 -11.46 -8.57
C SER A 95 7.35 -12.35 -9.61
N ASP A 96 6.06 -12.15 -9.79
CA ASP A 96 5.33 -12.63 -10.96
C ASP A 96 5.08 -11.41 -11.88
N PRO A 97 5.95 -11.16 -12.86
CA PRO A 97 5.80 -10.04 -13.76
C PRO A 97 4.51 -10.12 -14.59
N GLY A 98 3.95 -11.32 -14.81
CA GLY A 98 2.87 -11.56 -15.76
C GLY A 98 3.17 -11.01 -17.16
N ASP A 99 2.14 -10.95 -18.00
CA ASP A 99 2.21 -10.35 -19.32
C ASP A 99 1.81 -8.86 -19.30
N GLY A 100 2.27 -8.10 -20.29
CA GLY A 100 1.85 -6.72 -20.52
C GLY A 100 2.99 -5.73 -20.76
N PRO A 101 2.67 -4.43 -20.95
CA PRO A 101 3.68 -3.41 -21.19
C PRO A 101 4.57 -3.19 -19.95
N ALA A 102 5.83 -2.86 -20.24
CA ALA A 102 6.87 -2.51 -19.27
C ALA A 102 7.28 -1.03 -19.42
N THR A 103 6.31 -0.16 -19.72
CA THR A 103 6.55 1.26 -20.02
C THR A 103 6.13 2.17 -18.86
N ARG A 104 6.64 3.40 -18.88
CA ARG A 104 6.33 4.43 -17.90
C ARG A 104 4.84 4.78 -17.90
N GLU A 105 4.21 4.81 -19.07
CA GLU A 105 2.78 5.06 -19.21
C GLU A 105 1.97 3.96 -18.54
N ALA A 106 2.35 2.69 -18.70
CA ALA A 106 1.66 1.58 -18.05
C ALA A 106 1.81 1.61 -16.52
N PHE A 107 2.98 2.03 -16.02
CA PHE A 107 3.23 2.21 -14.60
C PHE A 107 2.30 3.27 -13.99
N TYR A 108 2.24 4.47 -14.59
CA TYR A 108 1.35 5.52 -14.10
C TYR A 108 -0.12 5.23 -14.34
N ALA A 109 -0.48 4.56 -15.44
CA ALA A 109 -1.85 4.11 -15.67
C ALA A 109 -2.35 3.18 -14.57
N ALA A 110 -1.49 2.29 -14.04
CA ALA A 110 -1.83 1.46 -12.89
C ALA A 110 -2.04 2.30 -11.62
N LEU A 111 -1.17 3.27 -11.35
CA LEU A 111 -1.32 4.16 -10.19
C LEU A 111 -2.56 5.06 -10.29
N ASP A 112 -2.94 5.49 -11.49
CA ASP A 112 -4.16 6.28 -11.72
C ASP A 112 -5.44 5.46 -11.48
N GLN A 113 -5.36 4.12 -11.51
CA GLN A 113 -6.42 3.23 -11.07
C GLN A 113 -6.35 3.00 -9.56
N ASP A 114 -6.71 4.03 -8.79
CA ASP A 114 -6.85 3.94 -7.32
C ASP A 114 -5.58 3.50 -6.57
N LEU A 115 -4.40 3.94 -7.03
CA LEU A 115 -3.11 3.54 -6.48
C LEU A 115 -2.91 2.02 -6.48
N ASP A 116 -3.20 1.35 -7.61
CA ASP A 116 -2.96 -0.09 -7.79
C ASP A 116 -1.44 -0.40 -7.83
N THR A 117 -0.84 -0.39 -6.64
CA THR A 117 0.57 -0.71 -6.43
C THR A 117 0.91 -2.16 -6.82
N PRO A 118 0.05 -3.17 -6.63
CA PRO A 118 0.30 -4.50 -7.20
C PRO A 118 0.49 -4.48 -8.73
N ALA A 119 -0.39 -3.81 -9.47
CA ALA A 119 -0.27 -3.71 -10.92
C ALA A 119 0.96 -2.90 -11.35
N ALA A 120 1.23 -1.78 -10.66
CA ALA A 120 2.41 -0.97 -10.91
C ALA A 120 3.71 -1.75 -10.65
N LEU A 121 3.77 -2.55 -9.58
CA LEU A 121 4.93 -3.42 -9.30
C LEU A 121 5.12 -4.50 -10.36
N ARG A 122 4.04 -5.07 -10.92
CA ARG A 122 4.16 -6.01 -12.07
C ARG A 122 4.77 -5.34 -13.29
N VAL A 123 4.46 -4.06 -13.55
CA VAL A 123 5.12 -3.28 -14.61
C VAL A 123 6.62 -3.16 -14.34
N LEU A 124 7.02 -2.87 -13.10
CA LEU A 124 8.43 -2.78 -12.72
C LEU A 124 9.14 -4.15 -12.78
N ASP A 125 8.47 -5.23 -12.37
CA ASP A 125 9.01 -6.60 -12.43
C ASP A 125 9.26 -7.01 -13.91
N ARG A 126 8.37 -6.63 -14.84
CA ARG A 126 8.59 -6.79 -16.29
C ARG A 126 9.74 -5.93 -16.80
N ALA A 127 9.78 -4.65 -16.42
CA ALA A 127 10.83 -3.72 -16.83
C ALA A 127 12.21 -4.20 -16.36
N ALA A 128 12.30 -4.75 -15.14
CA ALA A 128 13.53 -5.31 -14.59
C ALA A 128 14.01 -6.58 -15.31
N SER A 129 13.12 -7.25 -16.05
CA SER A 129 13.45 -8.42 -16.88
C SER A 129 13.81 -8.04 -18.33
N SER A 130 13.66 -6.77 -18.70
CA SER A 130 13.98 -6.24 -20.02
C SER A 130 15.47 -5.90 -20.17
N THR A 131 15.96 -5.85 -21.41
CA THR A 131 17.30 -5.35 -21.75
C THR A 131 17.28 -3.90 -22.26
N ASP A 132 16.09 -3.31 -22.35
CA ASP A 132 15.88 -1.94 -22.81
C ASP A 132 16.39 -0.91 -21.77
N PRO A 133 17.27 0.04 -22.16
CA PRO A 133 17.71 1.12 -21.27
C PRO A 133 16.56 1.97 -20.70
N GLU A 134 15.47 2.18 -21.45
CA GLU A 134 14.32 2.94 -20.96
C GLU A 134 13.58 2.18 -19.83
N ALA A 135 13.53 0.85 -19.93
CA ALA A 135 12.97 0.00 -18.88
C ALA A 135 13.84 0.03 -17.60
N ALA A 136 15.16 0.11 -17.72
CA ALA A 136 16.05 0.25 -16.56
C ALA A 136 15.83 1.59 -15.83
N ALA A 137 15.69 2.70 -16.57
CA ALA A 137 15.38 4.01 -15.98
C ALA A 137 14.02 4.01 -15.27
N LEU A 138 13.01 3.34 -15.83
CA LEU A 138 11.71 3.16 -15.19
C LEU A 138 11.80 2.38 -13.87
N VAL A 139 12.61 1.31 -13.82
CA VAL A 139 12.82 0.53 -12.60
C VAL A 139 13.37 1.41 -11.48
N ASP A 140 14.36 2.25 -11.78
CA ASP A 140 14.95 3.16 -10.80
C ASP A 140 13.95 4.22 -10.33
N GLU A 141 13.21 4.85 -11.26
CA GLU A 141 12.14 5.82 -10.95
C GLU A 141 11.05 5.20 -10.06
N GLY A 142 10.51 4.04 -10.47
CA GLY A 142 9.44 3.36 -9.76
C GLY A 142 9.89 2.86 -8.38
N ARG A 143 11.11 2.34 -8.26
CA ARG A 143 11.68 1.94 -6.96
C ARG A 143 11.91 3.13 -6.05
N ALA A 144 12.35 4.27 -6.58
CA ALA A 144 12.49 5.50 -5.79
C ALA A 144 11.13 5.97 -5.28
N LEU A 145 10.10 6.00 -6.13
CA LEU A 145 8.73 6.37 -5.75
C LEU A 145 8.18 5.48 -4.62
N PHE A 146 8.46 4.19 -4.67
CA PHE A 146 8.02 3.22 -3.68
C PHE A 146 8.94 3.08 -2.46
N GLY A 147 10.06 3.81 -2.40
CA GLY A 147 11.04 3.68 -1.31
C GLY A 147 11.71 2.30 -1.26
N LEU A 148 11.89 1.68 -2.43
CA LEU A 148 12.54 0.39 -2.67
C LEU A 148 13.96 0.55 -3.25
N SER A 149 14.47 1.78 -3.34
CA SER A 149 15.87 2.05 -3.66
C SER A 149 16.76 1.91 -2.41
N ARG A 150 18.02 1.50 -2.60
CA ARG A 150 19.02 1.60 -1.54
C ARG A 150 19.36 3.08 -1.35
N SER A 151 19.14 3.60 -0.14
CA SER A 151 19.65 4.91 0.30
C SER A 151 21.17 4.92 0.36
#